data_AF-A0A2D5ZDY2-F1
#
_entry.id   AF-A0A2D5ZDY2-F1
#
_cell.length_a   1.000
_cell.length_b   1.000
_cell.length_c   1.000
_cell.angle_alpha   90.00
_cell.angle_beta   90.00
_cell.angle_gamma   90.00
#
_symmetry.space_group_name_H-M   'P 1'
#
loop_
_entity.id
_entity.type
_entity.pdbx_description
1 polymer ?
#
loop_
_entity_poly.entity_id
_entity_poly.type
_entity_poly.pdbx_seq_one_letter_code
_entity_poly.pdbx_strand_id
1 'polypeptide(L)'
;MAAVAIAAAPAGAGLCIVPDNGSGTADLPPNCTEGYLSPDDVHLIIDGLPAGTTIELDASHNEFFVRQGGPGGNLGGEFEIFDSFLQIQLTGTGLLAGFNRTLGMQALTETHIGPRNPGDPVQDFDTEMVALQGAIFGDPDFDELRITAGSANGLPSPGHTTLTRLPSGDFHVDSFFDITYQIDFQGAPGGALGGLGGSTTGTLRMQAGEPFPEPSALLMLAATASAALVRRGRRARSI
;
A
#
# COMPACT_ATOMS: atom_id res chain seq x y z
N MET A 1 -30.29 -10.86 -19.93
CA MET A 1 -30.13 -9.87 -18.84
C MET A 1 -28.64 -9.63 -18.71
N ALA A 2 -28.15 -8.45 -19.10
CA ALA A 2 -26.73 -8.12 -18.96
C ALA A 2 -26.49 -7.74 -17.49
N ALA A 3 -25.73 -8.56 -16.77
CA ALA A 3 -25.23 -8.19 -15.46
C ALA A 3 -24.18 -7.10 -15.66
N VAL A 4 -24.44 -5.93 -15.10
CA VAL A 4 -23.43 -4.88 -14.97
C VAL A 4 -22.42 -5.40 -13.96
N ALA A 5 -21.23 -5.77 -14.42
CA ALA A 5 -20.10 -6.05 -13.54
C ALA A 5 -19.75 -4.75 -12.83
N ILE A 6 -19.90 -4.73 -11.50
CA ILE A 6 -19.28 -3.70 -10.68
C ILE A 6 -17.82 -4.13 -10.59
N ALA A 7 -16.96 -3.55 -11.43
CA ALA A 7 -15.52 -3.63 -11.25
C ALA A 7 -15.20 -3.08 -9.84
N ALA A 8 -14.29 -3.73 -9.12
CA ALA A 8 -13.81 -3.18 -7.86
C ALA A 8 -13.17 -1.82 -8.18
N ALA A 9 -13.70 -0.74 -7.57
CA ALA A 9 -13.08 0.56 -7.71
C ALA A 9 -11.87 0.59 -6.77
N PRO A 10 -10.69 1.04 -7.24
CA PRO A 10 -9.50 1.08 -6.41
C PRO A 10 -9.73 1.99 -5.19
N ALA A 11 -9.20 1.58 -4.04
CA ALA A 11 -9.23 2.39 -2.83
C ALA A 11 -8.26 3.58 -3.00
N GLY A 12 -8.78 4.80 -2.91
CA GLY A 12 -7.95 6.01 -2.94
C GLY A 12 -7.04 6.08 -1.70
N ALA A 13 -5.80 6.52 -1.86
CA ALA A 13 -4.94 6.74 -0.70
C ALA A 13 -5.56 7.86 0.16
N GLY A 14 -5.58 7.66 1.48
CA GLY A 14 -6.06 8.68 2.41
C GLY A 14 -5.00 9.73 2.70
N LEU A 15 -5.36 10.77 3.46
CA LEU A 15 -4.36 11.61 4.13
C LEU A 15 -3.58 10.74 5.14
N CYS A 16 -2.26 10.65 5.01
CA CYS A 16 -1.43 9.96 6.00
C CYS A 16 -0.67 10.97 6.86
N ILE A 17 -1.04 11.05 8.14
CA ILE A 17 -0.32 11.84 9.14
C ILE A 17 0.21 10.89 10.21
N VAL A 18 1.51 10.93 10.43
CA VAL A 18 2.23 10.14 11.43
C VAL A 18 2.99 11.05 12.40
N PRO A 19 3.13 10.67 13.68
CA PRO A 19 3.86 11.49 14.64
C PRO A 19 5.36 11.57 14.31
N ASP A 20 6.02 12.62 14.80
CA ASP A 20 7.49 12.65 14.90
C ASP A 20 7.95 11.54 15.86
N ASN A 21 8.94 10.74 15.46
CA ASN A 21 9.49 9.66 16.28
C ASN A 21 10.44 10.15 17.39
N GLY A 22 10.55 11.46 17.58
CA GLY A 22 11.39 12.10 18.59
C GLY A 22 12.80 12.41 18.11
N SER A 23 13.15 12.04 16.87
CA SER A 23 14.44 12.36 16.26
C SER A 23 14.36 13.41 15.16
N GLY A 24 13.16 13.98 14.94
CA GLY A 24 12.95 14.99 13.91
C GLY A 24 12.50 14.41 12.57
N THR A 25 12.00 13.17 12.55
CA THR A 25 11.51 12.45 11.37
C THR A 25 10.36 11.51 11.76
N ALA A 26 9.86 10.69 10.83
CA ALA A 26 8.85 9.67 11.07
C ALA A 26 9.40 8.26 10.85
N ASP A 27 8.82 7.28 11.56
CA ASP A 27 9.13 5.87 11.37
C ASP A 27 8.57 5.36 10.03
N LEU A 28 9.30 4.44 9.41
CA LEU A 28 8.89 3.72 8.21
C LEU A 28 8.79 2.20 8.51
N PRO A 29 7.99 1.44 7.74
CA PRO A 29 6.93 1.93 6.87
C PRO A 29 5.89 2.75 7.67
N PRO A 30 5.26 3.76 7.06
CA PRO A 30 4.38 4.67 7.78
C PRO A 30 3.12 3.94 8.21
N ASN A 31 2.73 4.10 9.48
CA ASN A 31 1.50 3.49 10.01
C ASN A 31 0.26 4.32 9.63
N CYS A 32 -0.02 4.39 8.33
CA CYS A 32 -1.21 5.03 7.78
C CYS A 32 -2.44 4.13 8.01
N THR A 33 -3.60 4.72 8.33
CA THR A 33 -4.84 3.95 8.60
C THR A 33 -5.24 3.01 7.47
N GLU A 34 -5.06 3.44 6.22
CA GLU A 34 -5.41 2.65 5.03
C GLU A 34 -4.26 1.75 4.53
N GLY A 35 -3.06 1.89 5.11
CA GLY A 35 -1.85 1.24 4.63
C GLY A 35 -1.37 1.77 3.27
N TYR A 36 -0.66 0.93 2.51
CA TYR A 36 -0.41 1.15 1.09
C TYR A 36 -1.57 0.55 0.28
N LEU A 37 -2.12 1.35 -0.63
CA LEU A 37 -3.19 0.99 -1.56
C LEU A 37 -2.71 1.13 -3.00
N SER A 38 -3.46 0.58 -3.96
CA SER A 38 -3.23 0.80 -5.39
C SER A 38 -4.36 1.66 -5.97
N PRO A 39 -4.31 3.00 -5.85
CA PRO A 39 -5.47 3.87 -6.12
C PRO A 39 -5.86 3.96 -7.59
N ASP A 40 -4.96 3.60 -8.51
CA ASP A 40 -5.18 3.72 -9.95
C ASP A 40 -5.32 2.36 -10.67
N ASP A 41 -5.01 1.25 -9.99
CA ASP A 41 -4.94 -0.09 -10.61
C ASP A 41 -5.14 -1.21 -9.57
N VAL A 42 -5.29 -2.45 -10.05
CA VAL A 42 -5.38 -3.66 -9.21
C VAL A 42 -4.33 -4.67 -9.63
N HIS A 43 -3.94 -5.56 -8.71
CA HIS A 43 -3.13 -6.70 -9.11
C HIS A 43 -3.99 -7.66 -9.96
N LEU A 44 -3.40 -8.36 -10.91
CA LEU A 44 -4.13 -9.24 -11.82
C LEU A 44 -3.52 -10.65 -11.83
N ILE A 45 -4.40 -11.65 -11.83
CA ILE A 45 -4.11 -13.01 -12.29
C ILE A 45 -4.74 -13.15 -13.67
N ILE A 46 -3.92 -13.50 -14.66
CA ILE A 46 -4.31 -13.64 -16.06
C ILE A 46 -3.83 -14.99 -16.59
N ASP A 47 -2.52 -15.26 -16.43
CA ASP A 47 -1.89 -16.47 -16.94
C ASP A 47 -2.35 -17.69 -16.14
N GLY A 48 -2.72 -18.74 -16.84
CA GLY A 48 -3.34 -19.94 -16.24
C GLY A 48 -4.87 -19.90 -16.20
N LEU A 49 -5.49 -18.78 -16.58
CA LEU A 49 -6.95 -18.66 -16.72
C LEU A 49 -7.40 -18.85 -18.19
N PRO A 50 -8.67 -19.20 -18.43
CA PRO A 50 -9.24 -19.21 -19.78
C PRO A 50 -9.17 -17.83 -20.45
N ALA A 51 -9.05 -17.80 -21.78
CA ALA A 51 -8.98 -16.54 -22.53
C ALA A 51 -10.16 -15.60 -22.21
N GLY A 52 -9.87 -14.32 -21.97
CA GLY A 52 -10.86 -13.31 -21.60
C GLY A 52 -11.35 -13.38 -20.16
N THR A 53 -10.66 -14.13 -19.30
CA THR A 53 -10.93 -14.26 -17.85
C THR A 53 -9.73 -13.70 -17.09
N THR A 54 -10.01 -12.90 -16.07
CA THR A 54 -9.03 -12.39 -15.10
C THR A 54 -9.55 -12.60 -13.69
N ILE A 55 -8.65 -12.58 -12.71
CA ILE A 55 -9.00 -12.31 -11.32
C ILE A 55 -8.32 -11.01 -10.93
N GLU A 56 -9.10 -10.02 -10.54
CA GLU A 56 -8.68 -8.73 -10.01
C GLU A 56 -8.44 -8.85 -8.51
N LEU A 57 -7.32 -8.32 -8.03
CA LEU A 57 -6.87 -8.34 -6.64
C LEU A 57 -6.73 -6.89 -6.18
N ASP A 58 -7.76 -6.41 -5.48
CA ASP A 58 -7.72 -5.15 -4.76
C ASP A 58 -7.11 -5.41 -3.38
N ALA A 59 -5.87 -4.96 -3.17
CA ALA A 59 -5.08 -5.28 -2.01
C ALA A 59 -4.77 -4.03 -1.17
N SER A 60 -5.00 -4.13 0.14
CA SER A 60 -4.46 -3.20 1.14
C SER A 60 -3.29 -3.85 1.86
N HIS A 61 -2.16 -3.17 1.90
CA HIS A 61 -0.94 -3.59 2.58
C HIS A 61 -0.79 -2.80 3.87
N ASN A 62 -0.94 -3.46 5.02
CA ASN A 62 -1.06 -2.83 6.33
C ASN A 62 -0.44 -3.72 7.44
N GLU A 63 -0.69 -3.35 8.70
CA GLU A 63 -0.21 -4.08 9.89
C GLU A 63 1.31 -4.35 9.91
N PHE A 64 2.09 -3.28 9.75
CA PHE A 64 3.55 -3.38 9.72
C PHE A 64 4.16 -3.63 11.10
N PHE A 65 5.02 -4.64 11.18
CA PHE A 65 5.78 -4.97 12.37
C PHE A 65 7.28 -5.11 12.04
N VAL A 66 8.05 -4.07 12.36
CA VAL A 66 9.50 -4.04 12.11
C VAL A 66 10.22 -5.10 12.93
N ARG A 67 10.92 -5.99 12.23
CA ARG A 67 11.74 -7.08 12.77
C ARG A 67 13.18 -6.66 12.97
N GLN A 68 13.68 -5.91 12.02
CA GLN A 68 15.06 -5.46 11.98
C GLN A 68 15.11 -4.17 11.18
N GLY A 69 15.96 -3.24 11.60
CA GLY A 69 16.29 -2.09 10.80
C GLY A 69 17.57 -1.45 11.29
N GLY A 70 18.10 -0.52 10.51
CA GLY A 70 19.30 0.22 10.86
C GLY A 70 19.95 0.90 9.66
N PRO A 71 21.11 1.54 9.88
CA PRO A 71 21.84 2.19 8.81
C PRO A 71 22.34 1.18 7.77
N GLY A 72 22.27 1.53 6.48
CA GLY A 72 22.71 0.70 5.37
C GLY A 72 21.76 0.75 4.17
N GLY A 73 21.52 -0.43 3.60
CA GLY A 73 20.74 -0.58 2.37
C GLY A 73 21.50 -0.12 1.11
N ASN A 74 20.92 -0.44 -0.03
CA ASN A 74 21.46 -0.16 -1.37
C ASN A 74 21.38 1.33 -1.72
N LEU A 75 20.50 2.07 -1.04
CA LEU A 75 20.30 3.51 -1.22
C LEU A 75 21.18 4.36 -0.31
N GLY A 76 21.91 3.76 0.64
CA GLY A 76 22.88 4.45 1.49
C GLY A 76 22.30 5.21 2.69
N GLY A 77 21.01 5.07 2.97
CA GLY A 77 20.36 5.55 4.20
C GLY A 77 20.16 4.42 5.20
N GLU A 78 18.95 3.86 5.21
CA GLU A 78 18.49 2.85 6.16
C GLU A 78 17.95 1.61 5.43
N PHE A 79 17.88 0.48 6.13
CA PHE A 79 17.11 -0.68 5.69
C PHE A 79 16.11 -1.08 6.77
N GLU A 80 15.01 -1.68 6.36
CA GLU A 80 13.96 -2.17 7.24
C GLU A 80 13.48 -3.53 6.73
N ILE A 81 13.37 -4.49 7.63
CA ILE A 81 12.74 -5.80 7.41
C ILE A 81 11.56 -5.86 8.36
N PHE A 82 10.37 -6.12 7.83
CA PHE A 82 9.14 -6.14 8.61
C PHE A 82 8.18 -7.24 8.16
N ASP A 83 7.43 -7.76 9.12
CA ASP A 83 6.22 -8.51 8.84
C ASP A 83 5.10 -7.53 8.47
N SER A 84 4.18 -7.95 7.62
CA SER A 84 3.03 -7.17 7.18
C SER A 84 1.85 -8.05 6.83
N PHE A 85 0.68 -7.44 6.63
CA PHE A 85 -0.54 -8.13 6.22
C PHE A 85 -1.09 -7.53 4.92
N LEU A 86 -1.44 -8.42 3.99
CA LEU A 86 -2.17 -8.10 2.77
C LEU A 86 -3.62 -8.54 2.94
N GLN A 87 -4.54 -7.58 3.00
CA GLN A 87 -5.96 -7.85 2.88
C GLN A 87 -6.35 -7.73 1.42
N ILE A 88 -6.82 -8.83 0.83
CA ILE A 88 -6.98 -8.96 -0.62
C ILE A 88 -8.43 -9.28 -0.94
N GLN A 89 -9.07 -8.42 -1.72
CA GLN A 89 -10.38 -8.68 -2.32
C GLN A 89 -10.19 -9.18 -3.76
N LEU A 90 -10.54 -10.44 -3.99
CA LEU A 90 -10.51 -11.07 -5.30
C LEU A 90 -11.86 -10.95 -5.99
N THR A 91 -11.84 -10.57 -7.27
CA THR A 91 -13.02 -10.52 -8.13
C THR A 91 -12.72 -11.16 -9.48
N GLY A 92 -13.45 -12.21 -9.83
CA GLY A 92 -13.32 -12.88 -11.12
C GLY A 92 -14.13 -12.19 -12.22
N THR A 93 -13.56 -12.14 -13.42
CA THR A 93 -14.21 -11.65 -14.65
C THR A 93 -14.46 -12.80 -15.62
N GLY A 94 -15.06 -12.53 -16.79
CA GLY A 94 -15.19 -13.54 -17.85
C GLY A 94 -15.91 -14.82 -17.39
N LEU A 95 -15.27 -15.98 -17.54
CA LEU A 95 -15.83 -17.26 -17.10
C LEU A 95 -15.87 -17.43 -15.57
N LEU A 96 -15.14 -16.59 -14.84
CA LEU A 96 -15.17 -16.49 -13.38
C LEU A 96 -16.07 -15.36 -12.90
N ALA A 97 -16.97 -14.82 -13.73
CA ALA A 97 -17.94 -13.83 -13.30
C ALA A 97 -18.77 -14.36 -12.11
N GLY A 98 -18.72 -13.62 -11.00
CA GLY A 98 -19.35 -14.00 -9.73
C GLY A 98 -18.42 -14.70 -8.73
N PHE A 99 -17.19 -15.06 -9.13
CA PHE A 99 -16.14 -15.42 -8.19
C PHE A 99 -15.76 -14.18 -7.38
N ASN A 100 -15.91 -14.27 -6.06
CA ASN A 100 -15.57 -13.20 -5.14
C ASN A 100 -15.08 -13.81 -3.81
N ARG A 101 -13.88 -13.42 -3.38
CA ARG A 101 -13.24 -13.93 -2.16
C ARG A 101 -12.49 -12.81 -1.46
N THR A 102 -12.56 -12.77 -0.14
CA THR A 102 -11.69 -11.93 0.67
C THR A 102 -10.67 -12.83 1.35
N LEU A 103 -9.38 -12.58 1.11
CA LEU A 103 -8.28 -13.34 1.68
C LEU A 103 -7.39 -12.42 2.52
N GLY A 104 -6.73 -13.03 3.51
CA GLY A 104 -5.70 -12.40 4.31
C GLY A 104 -4.40 -13.16 4.12
N MET A 105 -3.31 -12.44 3.87
CA MET A 105 -2.00 -13.03 3.62
C MET A 105 -0.94 -12.31 4.44
N GLN A 106 -0.18 -13.06 5.24
CA GLN A 106 1.02 -12.51 5.87
C GLN A 106 2.13 -12.40 4.83
N ALA A 107 2.85 -11.29 4.84
CA ALA A 107 3.97 -11.04 3.97
C ALA A 107 5.21 -10.60 4.76
N LEU A 108 6.36 -11.14 4.37
CA LEU A 108 7.67 -10.63 4.79
C LEU A 108 8.13 -9.60 3.76
N THR A 109 8.57 -8.44 4.23
CA THR A 109 8.98 -7.33 3.37
C THR A 109 10.32 -6.77 3.82
N GLU A 110 11.14 -6.36 2.86
CA GLU A 110 12.36 -5.60 3.06
C GLU A 110 12.32 -4.35 2.19
N THR A 111 12.60 -3.19 2.80
CA THR A 111 12.71 -1.91 2.10
C THR A 111 14.05 -1.25 2.42
N HIS A 112 14.63 -0.60 1.41
CA HIS A 112 15.81 0.24 1.57
C HIS A 112 15.41 1.70 1.36
N ILE A 113 16.05 2.59 2.10
CA ILE A 113 15.68 4.00 2.23
C ILE A 113 16.93 4.83 1.95
N GLY A 114 16.79 5.86 1.11
CA GLY A 114 17.86 6.83 0.85
C GLY A 114 18.15 7.72 2.05
N PRO A 115 19.27 8.46 2.04
CA PRO A 115 19.59 9.38 3.12
C PRO A 115 18.50 10.45 3.28
N ARG A 116 18.11 10.70 4.52
CA ARG A 116 17.20 11.80 4.91
C ARG A 116 17.86 12.67 5.97
N ASN A 117 17.39 13.90 6.10
CA ASN A 117 17.89 14.87 7.09
C ASN A 117 16.86 15.09 8.20
N PRO A 118 16.94 14.38 9.33
CA PRO A 118 16.05 14.62 10.45
C PRO A 118 16.12 16.09 10.91
N GLY A 119 14.95 16.67 11.17
CA GLY A 119 14.79 18.07 11.55
C GLY A 119 14.41 19.00 10.40
N ASP A 120 14.70 18.62 9.14
CA ASP A 120 14.25 19.41 7.99
C ASP A 120 12.71 19.39 7.89
N PRO A 121 12.08 20.51 7.50
CA PRO A 121 10.63 20.61 7.39
C PRO A 121 10.07 19.76 6.23
N VAL A 122 10.91 19.44 5.24
CA VAL A 122 10.61 18.48 4.17
C VAL A 122 11.79 17.53 4.09
N GLN A 123 11.52 16.23 4.16
CA GLN A 123 12.50 15.16 3.94
C GLN A 123 12.06 14.36 2.73
N ASP A 124 12.89 14.35 1.71
CA ASP A 124 12.58 13.84 0.38
C ASP A 124 13.70 12.88 -0.01
N PHE A 125 13.35 11.62 -0.25
CA PHE A 125 14.33 10.56 -0.43
C PHE A 125 13.76 9.38 -1.20
N ASP A 126 14.63 8.72 -1.96
CA ASP A 126 14.28 7.51 -2.69
C ASP A 126 14.04 6.35 -1.72
N THR A 127 13.14 5.45 -2.09
CA THR A 127 12.92 4.18 -1.42
C THR A 127 12.99 3.05 -2.43
N GLU A 128 13.22 1.83 -1.97
CA GLU A 128 13.21 0.63 -2.80
C GLU A 128 12.56 -0.50 -2.02
N MET A 129 11.60 -1.19 -2.62
CA MET A 129 11.13 -2.46 -2.09
C MET A 129 12.08 -3.55 -2.59
N VAL A 130 12.88 -4.09 -1.68
CA VAL A 130 13.91 -5.08 -2.01
C VAL A 130 13.30 -6.48 -2.05
N ALA A 131 12.37 -6.77 -1.15
CA ALA A 131 11.62 -8.01 -1.16
C ALA A 131 10.21 -7.77 -0.63
N LEU A 132 9.24 -8.45 -1.23
CA LEU A 132 7.93 -8.69 -0.65
C LEU A 132 7.53 -10.11 -1.03
N GLN A 133 7.19 -10.93 -0.03
CA GLN A 133 6.75 -12.29 -0.27
C GLN A 133 5.67 -12.70 0.71
N GLY A 134 4.54 -13.16 0.18
CA GLY A 134 3.45 -13.77 0.94
C GLY A 134 2.92 -15.00 0.23
N ALA A 135 2.38 -15.95 0.99
CA ALA A 135 1.71 -17.12 0.42
C ALA A 135 0.60 -17.64 1.33
N ILE A 136 -0.43 -18.21 0.72
CA ILE A 136 -1.47 -18.99 1.39
C ILE A 136 -1.52 -20.39 0.79
N PHE A 137 -1.91 -21.36 1.60
CA PHE A 137 -2.02 -22.76 1.21
C PHE A 137 -3.30 -23.37 1.77
N GLY A 138 -3.94 -24.25 1.01
CA GLY A 138 -5.13 -25.00 1.44
C GLY A 138 -6.39 -24.16 1.63
N ASP A 139 -6.51 -23.04 0.92
CA ASP A 139 -7.79 -22.34 0.77
C ASP A 139 -8.75 -23.18 -0.10
N PRO A 140 -10.08 -23.09 0.09
CA PRO A 140 -11.03 -23.86 -0.71
C PRO A 140 -10.94 -23.67 -2.23
N ASP A 141 -10.44 -22.52 -2.69
CA ASP A 141 -10.25 -22.22 -4.11
C ASP A 141 -8.78 -22.25 -4.54
N PHE A 142 -7.83 -22.05 -3.61
CA PHE A 142 -6.39 -22.06 -3.87
C PHE A 142 -5.67 -23.15 -3.05
N ASP A 143 -5.08 -24.13 -3.75
CA ASP A 143 -4.08 -25.01 -3.14
C ASP A 143 -2.83 -24.21 -2.76
N GLU A 144 -2.44 -23.27 -3.63
CA GLU A 144 -1.41 -22.27 -3.42
C GLU A 144 -1.82 -20.95 -4.07
N LEU A 145 -1.59 -19.85 -3.36
CA LEU A 145 -1.53 -18.51 -3.93
C LEU A 145 -0.34 -17.79 -3.30
N ARG A 146 0.59 -17.31 -4.13
CA ARG A 146 1.82 -16.66 -3.73
C ARG A 146 1.96 -15.33 -4.44
N ILE A 147 2.34 -14.30 -3.70
CA ILE A 147 2.64 -12.97 -4.21
C ILE A 147 4.11 -12.68 -3.91
N THR A 148 4.84 -12.30 -4.95
CA THR A 148 6.27 -11.94 -4.87
C THR A 148 6.50 -10.60 -5.55
N ALA A 149 7.25 -9.69 -4.92
CA ALA A 149 7.76 -8.47 -5.52
C ALA A 149 9.16 -8.14 -4.98
N GLY A 150 9.76 -7.09 -5.49
CA GLY A 150 11.02 -6.55 -4.99
C GLY A 150 12.27 -6.94 -5.79
N SER A 151 13.26 -6.05 -5.77
CA SER A 151 14.43 -6.12 -6.64
C SER A 151 15.35 -7.31 -6.37
N ALA A 152 15.38 -7.85 -5.14
CA ALA A 152 16.12 -9.08 -4.82
C ALA A 152 15.56 -10.31 -5.55
N ASN A 153 14.29 -10.26 -5.97
CA ASN A 153 13.65 -11.29 -6.78
C ASN A 153 13.79 -11.03 -8.30
N GLY A 154 14.56 -10.01 -8.70
CA GLY A 154 14.67 -9.59 -10.09
C GLY A 154 13.46 -8.80 -10.60
N LEU A 155 12.61 -8.32 -9.69
CA LEU A 155 11.39 -7.57 -9.99
C LEU A 155 11.56 -6.09 -9.61
N PRO A 156 11.79 -5.18 -10.58
CA PRO A 156 12.03 -3.76 -10.30
C PRO A 156 10.93 -3.17 -9.42
N SER A 157 11.32 -2.52 -8.33
CA SER A 157 10.37 -1.97 -7.35
C SER A 157 10.85 -0.65 -6.73
N PRO A 158 11.20 0.37 -7.55
CA PRO A 158 11.59 1.68 -7.04
C PRO A 158 10.43 2.36 -6.32
N GLY A 159 10.76 3.26 -5.41
CA GLY A 159 9.81 4.09 -4.69
C GLY A 159 10.40 5.44 -4.35
N HIS A 160 9.57 6.28 -3.76
CA HIS A 160 9.98 7.57 -3.26
C HIS A 160 9.11 7.94 -2.05
N THR A 161 9.68 8.70 -1.12
CA THR A 161 8.96 9.18 0.05
C THR A 161 9.29 10.64 0.34
N THR A 162 8.24 11.42 0.52
CA THR A 162 8.30 12.80 0.99
C THR A 162 7.57 12.91 2.34
N LEU A 163 8.32 13.29 3.38
CA LEU A 163 7.78 13.62 4.70
C LEU A 163 7.71 15.14 4.82
N THR A 164 6.51 15.69 5.02
CA THR A 164 6.30 17.14 5.23
C THR A 164 5.87 17.40 6.66
N ARG A 165 6.70 18.13 7.42
CA ARG A 165 6.39 18.53 8.80
C ARG A 165 5.22 19.52 8.82
N LEU A 166 4.20 19.19 9.59
CA LEU A 166 3.02 20.01 9.83
C LEU A 166 3.24 20.98 11.00
N PRO A 167 2.42 22.05 11.14
CA PRO A 167 2.49 22.94 12.30
C PRO A 167 2.27 22.26 13.65
N SER A 168 1.64 21.07 13.68
CA SER A 168 1.51 20.25 14.89
C SER A 168 2.84 19.63 15.34
N GLY A 169 3.82 19.53 14.44
CA GLY A 169 5.07 18.79 14.63
C GLY A 169 5.05 17.40 13.99
N ASP A 170 3.87 16.88 13.66
CA ASP A 170 3.68 15.60 12.95
C ASP A 170 4.12 15.69 11.49
N PHE A 171 4.21 14.55 10.81
CA PHE A 171 4.55 14.47 9.40
C PHE A 171 3.36 14.02 8.57
N HIS A 172 3.06 14.78 7.53
CA HIS A 172 2.33 14.25 6.40
C HIS A 172 3.26 13.38 5.57
N VAL A 173 2.79 12.20 5.19
CA VAL A 173 3.53 11.22 4.39
C VAL A 173 2.93 11.16 2.99
N ASP A 174 3.80 11.27 1.99
CA ASP A 174 3.54 10.86 0.62
C ASP A 174 4.60 9.81 0.29
N SER A 175 4.20 8.54 0.20
CA SER A 175 5.13 7.44 -0.03
C SER A 175 4.55 6.47 -1.05
N PHE A 176 5.33 6.11 -2.06
CA PHE A 176 4.88 5.15 -3.06
C PHE A 176 6.00 4.19 -3.47
N PHE A 177 5.59 3.05 -4.02
CA PHE A 177 6.43 2.10 -4.74
C PHE A 177 5.77 1.77 -6.08
N ASP A 178 6.51 1.92 -7.17
CA ASP A 178 6.14 1.35 -8.46
C ASP A 178 6.71 -0.06 -8.53
N ILE A 179 5.88 -1.05 -8.20
CA ILE A 179 6.34 -2.44 -8.08
C ILE A 179 6.11 -3.21 -9.36
N THR A 180 7.06 -4.10 -9.67
CA THR A 180 6.82 -5.28 -10.49
C THR A 180 6.48 -6.42 -9.55
N TYR A 181 5.34 -7.07 -9.79
CA TYR A 181 4.88 -8.20 -8.99
C TYR A 181 4.78 -9.46 -9.85
N GLN A 182 4.89 -10.60 -9.19
CA GLN A 182 4.57 -11.92 -9.72
C GLN A 182 3.56 -12.58 -8.79
N ILE A 183 2.46 -13.07 -9.36
CA ILE A 183 1.46 -13.86 -8.66
C ILE A 183 1.46 -15.27 -9.25
N ASP A 184 1.81 -16.24 -8.42
CA ASP A 184 1.71 -17.65 -8.74
C ASP A 184 0.49 -18.24 -8.04
N PHE A 185 -0.29 -19.05 -8.75
CA PHE A 185 -1.40 -19.76 -8.14
C PHE A 185 -1.57 -21.17 -8.69
N GLN A 186 -2.09 -22.04 -7.82
CA GLN A 186 -2.59 -23.37 -8.16
C GLN A 186 -3.99 -23.50 -7.55
N GLY A 187 -4.99 -23.74 -8.39
CA GLY A 187 -6.36 -23.88 -7.93
C GLY A 187 -6.62 -25.23 -7.26
N ALA A 188 -7.41 -25.20 -6.18
CA ALA A 188 -7.72 -26.37 -5.36
C ALA A 188 -8.68 -27.35 -6.05
N PRO A 189 -8.44 -28.67 -5.98
CA PRO A 189 -9.36 -29.68 -6.48
C PRO A 189 -10.77 -29.51 -5.91
N GLY A 190 -11.76 -29.34 -6.80
CA GLY A 190 -13.16 -29.14 -6.42
C GLY A 190 -13.54 -27.70 -6.08
N GLY A 191 -12.57 -26.78 -5.99
CA GLY A 191 -12.79 -25.34 -5.89
C GLY A 191 -13.09 -24.68 -7.23
N ALA A 192 -13.41 -23.38 -7.20
CA ALA A 192 -13.74 -22.62 -8.42
C ALA A 192 -12.58 -22.55 -9.42
N LEU A 193 -11.34 -22.71 -8.96
CA LEU A 193 -10.13 -22.68 -9.77
C LEU A 193 -9.54 -24.07 -10.03
N GLY A 194 -10.24 -25.14 -9.68
CA GLY A 194 -9.72 -26.51 -9.77
C GLY A 194 -9.19 -26.87 -11.16
N GLY A 195 -7.93 -27.31 -11.21
CA GLY A 195 -7.25 -27.65 -12.46
C GLY A 195 -6.69 -26.46 -13.25
N LEU A 196 -6.85 -25.23 -12.74
CA LEU A 196 -6.18 -24.03 -13.25
C LEU A 196 -4.91 -23.77 -12.43
N GLY A 197 -3.97 -23.06 -13.03
CA GLY A 197 -2.74 -22.64 -12.38
C GLY A 197 -1.83 -21.91 -13.35
N GLY A 198 -1.07 -20.94 -12.83
CA GLY A 198 -0.22 -20.09 -13.65
C GLY A 198 0.55 -19.07 -12.84
N SER A 199 1.36 -18.30 -13.56
CA SER A 199 2.22 -17.25 -13.02
C SER A 199 2.02 -15.99 -13.84
N THR A 200 1.46 -14.94 -13.23
CA THR A 200 1.25 -13.64 -13.89
C THR A 200 2.24 -12.62 -13.35
N THR A 201 2.94 -11.93 -14.24
CA THR A 201 3.78 -10.78 -13.89
C THR A 201 3.09 -9.49 -14.34
N GLY A 202 3.06 -8.49 -13.46
CA GLY A 202 2.49 -7.18 -13.74
C GLY A 202 3.24 -6.07 -13.04
N THR A 203 2.79 -4.83 -13.25
CA THR A 203 3.32 -3.64 -12.59
C THR A 203 2.18 -2.77 -12.09
N LEU A 204 2.35 -2.13 -10.94
CA LEU A 204 1.44 -1.09 -10.45
C LEU A 204 2.12 -0.20 -9.42
N ARG A 205 1.44 0.87 -9.03
CA ARG A 205 1.82 1.73 -7.93
C ARG A 205 1.10 1.34 -6.65
N MET A 206 1.85 1.13 -5.58
CA MET A 206 1.33 1.10 -4.22
C MET A 206 1.67 2.42 -3.54
N GLN A 207 0.73 3.00 -2.80
CA GLN A 207 0.86 4.34 -2.23
C GLN A 207 0.24 4.44 -0.83
N ALA A 208 0.97 5.06 0.08
CA ALA A 208 0.55 5.41 1.42
C ALA A 208 0.61 6.93 1.58
N GLY A 209 -0.56 7.53 1.80
CA GLY A 209 -0.71 8.98 1.79
C GLY A 209 -0.88 9.54 0.37
N GLU A 210 -1.72 10.55 0.22
CA GLU A 210 -1.84 11.31 -1.03
C GLU A 210 -0.73 12.35 -1.15
N PRO A 211 -0.33 12.79 -2.35
CA PRO A 211 0.63 13.87 -2.48
C PRO A 211 0.08 15.13 -1.82
N PHE A 212 0.93 15.84 -1.07
CA PHE A 212 0.49 17.04 -0.39
C PHE A 212 0.03 18.07 -1.44
N PRO A 213 -1.22 18.57 -1.39
CA PRO A 213 -1.66 19.56 -2.36
C PRO A 213 -0.82 20.82 -2.19
N GLU A 214 -0.29 21.34 -3.30
CA GLU A 214 0.56 22.53 -3.43
C GLU A 214 0.28 23.62 -2.37
N PRO A 215 1.28 24.42 -1.95
CA PRO A 215 1.23 25.32 -0.77
C PRO A 215 0.00 26.23 -0.63
N SER A 216 -0.74 26.47 -1.72
CA SER A 216 -2.03 27.16 -1.69
C SER A 216 -3.11 26.43 -0.87
N ALA A 217 -3.05 25.11 -0.75
CA ALA A 217 -3.99 24.30 0.02
C ALA A 217 -3.70 24.29 1.54
N LEU A 218 -2.44 24.55 1.93
CA LEU A 218 -2.01 24.71 3.33
C LEU A 218 -2.79 25.83 4.05
N LEU A 219 -3.11 26.91 3.33
CA LEU A 219 -3.93 28.00 3.85
C LEU A 219 -5.37 27.55 4.17
N MET A 220 -5.90 26.58 3.43
CA MET A 220 -7.28 26.10 3.58
C MET A 220 -7.41 25.09 4.73
N LEU A 221 -6.42 24.20 4.93
CA LEU A 221 -6.42 23.26 6.06
C LEU A 221 -6.22 23.98 7.41
N ALA A 222 -5.38 25.01 7.45
CA ALA A 222 -5.22 25.85 8.65
C ALA A 222 -6.47 26.71 8.95
N ALA A 223 -7.23 27.10 7.92
CA ALA A 223 -8.44 27.91 8.08
C ALA A 223 -9.63 27.13 8.68
N THR A 224 -9.78 25.83 8.39
CA THR A 224 -10.89 25.03 8.93
C THR A 224 -10.70 24.69 10.41
N ALA A 225 -9.47 24.40 10.85
CA ALA A 225 -9.14 24.22 12.27
C ALA A 225 -9.30 25.53 13.07
N SER A 226 -8.91 26.68 12.49
CA SER A 226 -9.02 27.98 13.14
C SER A 226 -10.47 28.49 13.23
N ALA A 227 -11.31 28.24 12.23
CA ALA A 227 -12.72 28.63 12.25
C ALA A 227 -13.54 27.86 13.31
N ALA A 228 -13.18 26.61 13.59
CA ALA A 228 -13.81 25.80 14.64
C ALA A 228 -13.46 26.30 16.05
N LEU A 229 -12.23 26.75 16.29
CA LEU A 229 -11.81 27.31 17.58
C LEU A 229 -12.41 28.71 17.84
N VAL A 230 -12.47 29.59 16.82
CA VAL A 230 -13.01 30.96 16.97
C VAL A 230 -14.51 30.96 17.26
N ARG A 231 -15.28 29.97 16.78
CA ARG A 231 -16.71 29.84 17.11
C ARG A 231 -16.97 29.38 18.54
N ARG A 232 -16.05 28.64 19.19
CA ARG A 232 -16.16 28.26 20.61
C ARG A 232 -15.77 29.41 21.56
N GLY A 233 -14.86 30.29 21.17
CA GLY A 233 -14.42 31.44 22.00
C GLY A 233 -15.42 32.59 22.13
N ARG A 234 -16.32 32.78 21.14
CA ARG A 234 -17.30 33.89 21.15
C ARG A 234 -18.58 33.63 21.95
N ARG A 235 -18.85 32.40 22.39
CA ARG A 235 -20.04 32.08 23.23
C ARG A 235 -19.79 32.20 24.75
N ALA A 236 -18.56 32.49 25.19
CA ALA A 236 -18.19 32.51 26.61
C ALA A 236 -18.01 33.93 27.22
N ARG A 237 -18.34 35.01 26.50
CA ARG A 237 -18.31 36.39 27.02
C ARG A 237 -19.66 37.08 26.83
N SER A 238 -20.61 36.75 27.70
CA SER A 238 -21.84 37.52 27.90
C SER A 238 -22.33 37.29 29.32
N ILE A 239 -21.70 37.97 30.29
CA ILE A 239 -22.27 38.32 31.60
C ILE A 239 -21.79 39.75 31.88
#